data_AF-A0A2T1HQR8-F1
#
_entry.id   AF-A0A2T1HQR8-F1
#
_cell.length_a   1.000
_cell.length_b   1.000
_cell.length_c   1.000
_cell.angle_alpha   90.00
_cell.angle_beta   90.00
_cell.angle_gamma   90.00
#
_symmetry.space_group_name_H-M   'P 1'
#
loop_
_entity.id
_entity.type
_entity.pdbx_description
1 polymer ?
#
loop_
_entity_poly.entity_id
_entity_poly.type
_entity_poly.pdbx_seq_one_letter_code
_entity_poly.pdbx_strand_id
1 'polypeptide(L)'
;MVEIPAAAAAPHLESQEEYSDHAVLHPKPRLREKALVKSQRPTPTDDADMIARAERAVDALAPSFGKWMAQSAATLLESVEGFGEAGPQSPEEVEALHLLAQDVRGQAKQFGYTVAAQMATGLCDHLAHGEVDVPMVVVRRYAEAIASVVRAEVKDAPNDIARELVRQLGVLSAEFRSRRAAEKAQAAAAEAAKDNPGETE
;
A
#
# COMPACT_ATOMS: atom_id res chain seq x y z
N MET A 1 -3.74 41.12 27.64
CA MET A 1 -3.45 41.97 26.47
C MET A 1 -2.09 41.54 25.96
N VAL A 2 -2.06 40.64 24.98
CA VAL A 2 -0.82 40.14 24.37
C VAL A 2 -0.82 40.73 22.97
N GLU A 3 0.01 41.75 22.76
CA GLU A 3 0.23 42.32 21.44
C GLU A 3 0.99 41.29 20.61
N ILE A 4 0.32 40.76 19.57
CA ILE A 4 0.97 39.96 18.54
C ILE A 4 1.75 40.97 17.67
N PRO A 5 3.08 40.86 17.57
CA PRO A 5 3.84 41.78 16.72
C PRO A 5 3.40 41.60 15.27
N ALA A 6 3.08 42.72 14.62
CA ALA A 6 2.72 42.79 13.21
C ALA A 6 3.72 41.97 12.38
N ALA A 7 3.25 40.84 11.86
CA ALA A 7 4.03 39.99 10.99
C ALA A 7 4.54 40.83 9.81
N ALA A 8 5.87 40.91 9.68
CA ALA A 8 6.52 41.57 8.56
C ALA A 8 5.88 41.09 7.25
N ALA A 9 5.31 42.02 6.49
CA ALA A 9 4.55 41.75 5.28
C ALA A 9 5.30 40.78 4.36
N ALA A 10 4.77 39.57 4.20
CA ALA A 10 5.39 38.56 3.37
C ALA A 10 5.38 39.03 1.89
N PRO A 11 6.51 38.97 1.16
CA PRO A 11 6.69 39.67 -0.13
C PRO A 11 5.80 39.18 -1.29
N HIS A 12 5.05 38.08 -1.09
CA HIS A 12 4.23 37.40 -2.10
C HIS A 12 2.72 37.62 -1.93
N LEU A 13 2.30 38.30 -0.86
CA LEU A 13 0.89 38.64 -0.61
C LEU A 13 0.57 40.03 -1.18
N GLU A 14 -0.62 40.16 -1.77
CA GLU A 14 -1.18 41.39 -2.33
C GLU A 14 -2.09 42.09 -1.30
N SER A 15 -2.92 41.31 -0.59
CA SER A 15 -3.71 41.79 0.56
C SER A 15 -4.03 40.64 1.52
N GLN A 16 -4.39 41.00 2.76
CA GLN A 16 -4.92 40.09 3.76
C GLN A 16 -6.17 40.72 4.38
N GLU A 17 -7.28 39.98 4.39
CA GLU A 17 -8.52 40.38 5.07
C GLU A 17 -8.68 39.50 6.31
N GLU A 18 -8.83 40.11 7.49
CA GLU A 18 -9.04 39.40 8.74
C GLU A 18 -10.52 39.46 9.14
N TYR A 19 -11.13 38.29 9.25
CA TYR A 19 -12.46 38.07 9.78
C TYR A 19 -12.36 37.44 11.18
N SER A 20 -13.44 37.48 11.97
CA SER A 20 -13.42 37.07 13.38
C SER A 20 -13.01 35.62 13.64
N ASP A 21 -13.15 34.74 12.64
CA ASP A 21 -12.91 33.31 12.70
C ASP A 21 -11.88 32.81 11.67
N HIS A 22 -11.48 33.64 10.70
CA HIS A 22 -10.50 33.26 9.68
C HIS A 22 -9.81 34.48 9.05
N ALA A 23 -8.66 34.26 8.42
CA ALA A 23 -7.97 35.25 7.61
C ALA A 23 -7.94 34.80 6.14
N VAL A 24 -8.33 35.69 5.23
CA VAL A 24 -8.27 35.48 3.78
C VAL A 24 -6.99 36.12 3.25
N LEU A 25 -6.10 35.28 2.71
CA LEU A 25 -4.83 35.69 2.12
C LEU A 25 -4.99 35.81 0.59
N HIS A 26 -4.73 36.99 0.03
CA HIS A 26 -4.71 37.21 -1.41
C HIS A 26 -3.25 37.22 -1.90
N PRO A 27 -2.73 36.11 -2.44
CA PRO A 27 -1.40 36.10 -3.05
C PRO A 27 -1.37 36.86 -4.38
N LYS A 28 -0.25 37.52 -4.68
CA LYS A 28 -0.04 38.20 -5.97
C LYS A 28 -0.16 37.19 -7.12
N PRO A 29 -0.90 37.49 -8.21
CA PRO A 29 -1.11 36.56 -9.32
C PRO A 29 0.13 36.44 -10.23
N ARG A 30 1.22 35.86 -9.71
CA ARG A 30 2.45 35.53 -10.48
C ARG A 30 2.34 34.23 -11.27
N LEU A 31 1.18 33.58 -11.25
CA LEU A 31 0.92 32.35 -11.99
C LEU A 31 1.18 32.54 -13.48
N ARG A 32 0.93 33.71 -14.08
CA ARG A 32 1.23 33.95 -15.50
C ARG A 32 2.72 34.10 -15.83
N GLU A 33 3.53 34.55 -14.87
CA GLU A 33 4.99 34.68 -15.03
C GLU A 33 5.71 33.35 -14.78
N LYS A 34 5.12 32.50 -13.92
CA LYS A 34 5.64 31.18 -13.56
C LYS A 34 5.04 30.05 -14.39
N ALA A 35 3.85 30.24 -14.92
CA ALA A 35 3.28 29.37 -15.92
C ALA A 35 4.09 29.55 -17.19
N LEU A 36 4.56 28.42 -17.72
CA LEU A 36 5.08 28.34 -19.05
C LEU A 36 4.01 28.88 -20.01
N VAL A 37 4.15 30.13 -20.45
CA VAL A 37 3.26 30.71 -21.47
C VAL A 37 3.49 29.89 -22.74
N LYS A 38 2.59 28.93 -22.99
CA LYS A 38 2.41 28.23 -24.27
C LYS A 38 1.95 29.26 -25.32
N SER A 39 2.82 30.18 -25.72
CA SER A 39 2.56 31.07 -26.86
C SER A 39 2.81 30.39 -28.20
N GLN A 40 3.38 29.19 -28.19
CA GLN A 40 3.50 28.35 -29.38
C GLN A 40 2.65 27.10 -29.16
N ARG A 41 1.64 26.90 -30.00
CA ARG A 41 0.97 25.60 -30.11
C ARG A 41 2.07 24.59 -30.44
N PRO A 42 2.23 23.50 -29.66
CA PRO A 42 3.14 22.43 -30.04
C PRO A 42 2.82 21.99 -31.46
N THR A 43 3.83 21.91 -32.32
CA THR A 43 3.63 21.28 -33.62
C THR A 43 3.54 19.77 -33.41
N PRO A 44 2.86 19.02 -34.28
CA PRO A 44 2.81 17.56 -34.17
C PRO A 44 4.19 16.89 -34.09
N THR A 45 5.23 17.55 -34.64
CA THR A 45 6.63 17.10 -34.58
C THR A 45 7.24 17.30 -33.20
N ASP A 46 6.97 18.42 -32.52
CA ASP A 46 7.45 18.68 -31.16
C ASP A 46 6.86 17.67 -30.16
N ASP A 47 5.59 17.32 -30.33
CA ASP A 47 4.92 16.31 -29.49
C ASP A 47 5.56 14.93 -29.69
N ALA A 48 5.89 14.55 -30.92
CA ALA A 48 6.55 13.29 -31.23
C ALA A 48 7.96 13.20 -30.61
N ASP A 49 8.74 14.29 -30.68
CA ASP A 49 10.08 14.33 -30.10
C ASP A 49 10.04 14.30 -28.55
N MET A 50 9.03 14.93 -27.95
CA MET A 50 8.80 14.86 -26.51
C MET A 50 8.39 13.45 -26.06
N ILE A 51 7.51 12.78 -26.81
CA ILE A 51 7.13 11.38 -26.56
C ILE A 51 8.36 10.47 -26.69
N ALA A 52 9.12 10.60 -27.78
CA ALA A 52 10.32 9.80 -28.00
C ALA A 52 11.38 10.01 -26.90
N ARG A 53 11.49 11.23 -26.36
CA ARG A 53 12.35 11.51 -25.21
C ARG A 53 11.84 10.82 -23.93
N ALA A 54 10.53 10.84 -23.70
CA ALA A 54 9.92 10.17 -22.56
C ALA A 54 10.11 8.64 -22.64
N GLU A 55 9.87 8.05 -23.80
CA GLU A 55 10.08 6.61 -24.05
C GLU A 55 11.53 6.19 -23.79
N ARG A 56 12.51 6.93 -24.31
CA ARG A 56 13.94 6.67 -24.02
C ARG A 56 14.29 6.76 -22.54
N ALA A 57 13.66 7.67 -21.81
CA ALA A 57 13.88 7.80 -20.37
C ALA A 57 13.29 6.60 -19.60
N VAL A 58 12.12 6.09 -20.02
CA VAL A 58 11.52 4.88 -19.46
C VAL A 58 12.37 3.65 -19.77
N ASP A 59 12.82 3.51 -21.02
CA ASP A 59 13.69 2.39 -21.44
C ASP A 59 15.01 2.36 -20.66
N ALA A 60 15.58 3.53 -20.35
CA ALA A 60 16.78 3.63 -19.52
C ALA A 60 16.56 3.15 -18.08
N LEU A 61 15.33 3.22 -17.57
CA LEU A 61 14.96 2.77 -16.22
C LEU A 61 14.57 1.28 -16.18
N ALA A 62 14.13 0.71 -17.30
CA ALA A 62 13.61 -0.66 -17.37
C ALA A 62 14.53 -1.74 -16.76
N PRO A 63 15.87 -1.71 -16.93
CA PRO A 63 16.77 -2.68 -16.29
C PRO A 63 16.75 -2.62 -14.76
N SER A 64 16.34 -1.50 -14.17
CA SER A 64 16.30 -1.30 -12.72
C SER A 64 15.02 -1.88 -12.09
N PHE A 65 13.96 -2.09 -12.87
CA PHE A 65 12.65 -2.53 -12.37
C PHE A 65 12.74 -3.91 -11.68
N GLY A 66 13.45 -4.86 -12.28
CA GLY A 66 13.67 -6.18 -11.68
C GLY A 66 14.42 -6.10 -10.36
N LYS A 67 15.42 -5.22 -10.27
CA LYS A 67 16.19 -4.99 -9.04
C LYS A 67 15.32 -4.37 -7.94
N TRP A 68 14.50 -3.38 -8.27
CA TRP A 68 13.58 -2.76 -7.31
C TRP A 68 12.54 -3.76 -6.80
N MET A 69 11.95 -4.55 -7.71
CA MET A 69 11.01 -5.60 -7.34
C MET A 69 11.63 -6.64 -6.41
N ALA A 70 12.86 -7.11 -6.73
CA ALA A 70 13.59 -8.07 -5.91
C ALA A 70 13.92 -7.49 -4.52
N GLN A 71 14.30 -6.21 -4.45
CA GLN A 71 14.57 -5.53 -3.19
C GLN A 71 13.31 -5.40 -2.33
N SER A 72 12.19 -4.93 -2.90
CA SER A 72 10.93 -4.81 -2.16
C SER A 72 10.43 -6.17 -1.67
N ALA A 73 10.53 -7.22 -2.49
CA ALA A 73 10.15 -8.58 -2.08
C ALA A 73 11.06 -9.12 -0.97
N ALA A 74 12.37 -8.85 -1.02
CA ALA A 74 13.31 -9.24 0.03
C ALA A 74 13.04 -8.50 1.35
N THR A 75 12.81 -7.19 1.29
CA THR A 75 12.47 -6.38 2.48
C THR A 75 11.16 -6.82 3.12
N LEU A 76 10.15 -7.18 2.32
CA LEU A 76 8.91 -7.77 2.83
C LEU A 76 9.18 -9.08 3.58
N LEU A 77 9.95 -9.99 2.98
CA LEU A 77 10.27 -11.28 3.60
C LEU A 77 11.07 -11.11 4.89
N GLU A 78 12.09 -10.26 4.89
CA GLU A 78 12.90 -9.95 6.07
C GLU A 78 12.06 -9.36 7.21
N SER A 79 11.12 -8.45 6.89
CA SER A 79 10.20 -7.89 7.88
C SER A 79 9.31 -8.98 8.51
N VAL A 80 8.75 -9.89 7.71
CA VAL A 80 7.94 -11.01 8.21
C VAL A 80 8.79 -11.98 9.04
N GLU A 81 10.03 -12.23 8.65
CA GLU A 81 10.96 -13.06 9.40
C GLU A 81 11.32 -12.44 10.75
N GLY A 82 11.51 -11.12 10.81
CA GLY A 82 11.80 -10.37 12.02
C GLY A 82 10.73 -10.48 13.12
N PHE A 83 9.46 -10.65 12.74
CA PHE A 83 8.36 -10.86 13.70
C PHE A 83 8.33 -12.28 14.33
N GLY A 84 9.03 -13.26 13.74
CA GLY A 84 9.06 -14.63 14.26
C GLY A 84 7.68 -15.30 14.35
N GLU A 85 7.48 -16.13 15.37
CA GLU A 85 6.18 -16.78 15.66
C GLU A 85 5.22 -15.87 16.44
N ALA A 86 5.75 -14.88 17.17
CA ALA A 86 4.95 -13.96 17.97
C ALA A 86 4.10 -13.03 17.10
N GLY A 87 4.56 -12.73 15.88
CA GLY A 87 3.90 -11.80 14.98
C GLY A 87 4.08 -10.34 15.40
N PRO A 88 3.49 -9.40 14.64
CA PRO A 88 3.42 -7.99 15.04
C PRO A 88 2.65 -7.86 16.36
N GLN A 89 3.20 -7.06 17.28
CA GLN A 89 2.71 -6.85 18.64
C GLN A 89 1.83 -5.60 18.77
N SER A 90 1.82 -4.72 17.75
CA SER A 90 1.03 -3.51 17.73
C SER A 90 0.30 -3.31 16.39
N PRO A 91 -0.82 -2.56 16.37
CA PRO A 91 -1.48 -2.18 15.12
C PRO A 91 -0.57 -1.39 14.17
N GLU A 92 0.35 -0.59 14.71
CA GLU A 92 1.33 0.18 13.95
C GLU A 92 2.31 -0.74 13.20
N GLU A 93 2.73 -1.85 13.83
CA GLU A 93 3.58 -2.86 13.19
C GLU A 93 2.84 -3.60 12.06
N VAL A 94 1.55 -3.90 12.26
CA VAL A 94 0.71 -4.48 11.21
C VAL A 94 0.55 -3.51 10.04
N GLU A 95 0.33 -2.24 10.31
CA GLU A 95 0.21 -1.20 9.28
C GLU A 95 1.52 -1.04 8.50
N ALA A 96 2.67 -1.03 9.17
CA ALA A 96 3.97 -1.00 8.52
C ALA A 96 4.17 -2.20 7.58
N LEU A 97 3.80 -3.39 8.02
CA LEU A 97 3.86 -4.60 7.19
C LEU A 97 2.87 -4.54 6.01
N HIS A 98 1.67 -4.00 6.23
CA HIS A 98 0.67 -3.81 5.18
C HIS A 98 1.18 -2.84 4.10
N LEU A 99 1.84 -1.75 4.48
CA LEU A 99 2.43 -0.80 3.52
C LEU A 99 3.52 -1.45 2.67
N LEU A 100 4.37 -2.31 3.26
CA LEU A 100 5.34 -3.11 2.49
C LEU A 100 4.66 -4.05 1.49
N ALA A 101 3.60 -4.74 1.90
CA ALA A 101 2.83 -5.60 1.01
C ALA A 101 2.14 -4.80 -0.12
N GLN A 102 1.65 -3.59 0.17
CA GLN A 102 1.06 -2.69 -0.83
C GLN A 102 2.07 -2.18 -1.84
N ASP A 103 3.29 -1.82 -1.41
CA ASP A 103 4.38 -1.41 -2.30
C ASP A 103 4.73 -2.54 -3.27
N VAL A 104 4.95 -3.75 -2.75
CA VAL A 104 5.19 -4.97 -3.55
C VAL A 104 4.05 -5.20 -4.55
N ARG A 105 2.78 -5.07 -4.12
CA ARG A 105 1.61 -5.21 -5.00
C ARG A 105 1.62 -4.17 -6.12
N GLY A 106 1.94 -2.92 -5.80
CA GLY A 106 2.00 -1.81 -6.76
C GLY A 106 3.11 -2.03 -7.80
N GLN A 107 4.32 -2.31 -7.34
CA GLN A 107 5.47 -2.61 -8.19
C GLN A 107 5.24 -3.84 -9.06
N ALA A 108 4.69 -4.92 -8.50
CA ALA A 108 4.41 -6.14 -9.24
C ALA A 108 3.44 -5.89 -10.41
N LYS A 109 2.39 -5.08 -10.21
CA LYS A 109 1.46 -4.69 -11.29
C LYS A 109 2.16 -3.84 -12.36
N GLN A 110 2.99 -2.88 -11.93
CA GLN A 110 3.68 -1.98 -12.85
C GLN A 110 4.76 -2.69 -13.70
N PHE A 111 5.46 -3.66 -13.11
CA PHE A 111 6.58 -4.36 -13.75
C PHE A 111 6.21 -5.69 -14.42
N GLY A 112 4.91 -6.02 -14.44
CA GLY A 112 4.38 -7.21 -15.12
C GLY A 112 4.54 -8.52 -14.34
N TYR A 113 4.68 -8.50 -13.01
CA TYR A 113 4.70 -9.71 -12.18
C TYR A 113 3.28 -10.08 -11.73
N THR A 114 2.47 -10.61 -12.64
CA THR A 114 1.03 -10.83 -12.41
C THR A 114 0.74 -11.77 -11.23
N VAL A 115 1.50 -12.87 -11.11
CA VAL A 115 1.37 -13.83 -10.02
C VAL A 115 1.74 -13.17 -8.67
N ALA A 116 2.87 -12.47 -8.62
CA ALA A 116 3.31 -11.80 -7.38
C ALA A 116 2.29 -10.74 -6.94
N ALA A 117 1.69 -10.02 -7.89
CA ALA A 117 0.63 -9.05 -7.60
C ALA A 117 -0.62 -9.71 -7.00
N GLN A 118 -1.00 -10.92 -7.45
CA GLN A 118 -2.13 -11.67 -6.88
C GLN A 118 -1.82 -12.14 -5.45
N MET A 119 -0.64 -12.71 -5.22
CA MET A 119 -0.20 -13.12 -3.88
C MET A 119 -0.14 -11.93 -2.91
N ALA A 120 0.46 -10.81 -3.34
CA ALA A 120 0.53 -9.60 -2.54
C ALA A 120 -0.85 -8.99 -2.26
N THR A 121 -1.80 -9.15 -3.18
CA THR A 121 -3.20 -8.74 -2.94
C THR A 121 -3.83 -9.55 -1.81
N GLY A 122 -3.73 -10.88 -1.85
CA GLY A 122 -4.23 -11.74 -0.77
C GLY A 122 -3.56 -11.43 0.57
N LEU A 123 -2.24 -11.17 0.57
CA LEU A 123 -1.54 -10.74 1.77
C LEU A 123 -2.04 -9.40 2.31
N CYS A 124 -2.31 -8.41 1.45
CA CYS A 124 -2.88 -7.13 1.89
C CYS A 124 -4.25 -7.31 2.57
N ASP A 125 -5.09 -8.20 2.04
CA ASP A 125 -6.41 -8.47 2.62
C ASP A 125 -6.31 -9.04 4.05
N HIS A 126 -5.21 -9.76 4.34
CA HIS A 126 -4.93 -10.36 5.66
C HIS A 126 -4.32 -9.40 6.67
N LEU A 127 -3.83 -8.24 6.23
CA LEU A 127 -3.18 -7.21 7.05
C LEU A 127 -4.01 -5.93 7.16
N ALA A 128 -5.25 -5.97 6.69
CA ALA A 128 -6.13 -4.82 6.66
C ALA A 128 -6.52 -4.39 8.08
N HIS A 129 -6.70 -3.08 8.26
CA HIS A 129 -7.25 -2.47 9.48
C HIS A 129 -6.38 -2.65 10.74
N GLY A 130 -5.08 -2.88 10.58
CA GLY A 130 -4.14 -3.00 11.71
C GLY A 130 -4.25 -4.32 12.47
N GLU A 131 -4.95 -5.31 11.89
CA GLU A 131 -5.09 -6.64 12.46
C GLU A 131 -4.61 -7.71 11.47
N VAL A 132 -4.10 -8.83 12.02
CA VAL A 132 -3.76 -10.01 11.23
C VAL A 132 -4.85 -11.06 11.44
N ASP A 133 -5.64 -11.32 10.39
CA ASP A 133 -6.80 -12.23 10.49
C ASP A 133 -6.43 -13.72 10.39
N VAL A 134 -5.22 -14.02 9.89
CA VAL A 134 -4.67 -15.38 9.71
C VAL A 134 -3.44 -15.63 10.60
N PRO A 135 -3.07 -16.91 10.85
CA PRO A 135 -1.83 -17.23 11.56
C PRO A 135 -0.57 -16.70 10.84
N MET A 136 0.47 -16.36 11.61
CA MET A 136 1.74 -15.87 11.06
C MET A 136 2.42 -16.84 10.09
N VAL A 137 2.21 -18.15 10.26
CA VAL A 137 2.69 -19.14 9.28
C VAL A 137 2.10 -18.89 7.88
N VAL A 138 0.84 -18.47 7.77
CA VAL A 138 0.21 -18.17 6.47
C VAL A 138 0.83 -16.90 5.88
N VAL A 139 0.99 -15.84 6.69
CA VAL A 139 1.66 -14.59 6.30
C VAL A 139 3.07 -14.86 5.76
N ARG A 140 3.85 -15.69 6.46
CA ARG A 140 5.19 -16.13 6.04
C ARG A 140 5.16 -16.86 4.71
N ARG A 141 4.20 -17.77 4.49
CA ARG A 141 4.06 -18.49 3.22
C ARG A 141 3.75 -17.55 2.05
N TYR A 142 2.94 -16.51 2.25
CA TYR A 142 2.74 -15.48 1.24
C TYR A 142 4.05 -14.75 0.91
N ALA A 143 4.78 -14.28 1.91
CA ALA A 143 6.05 -13.57 1.72
C ALA A 143 7.11 -14.44 1.01
N GLU A 144 7.28 -15.70 1.42
CA GLU A 144 8.17 -16.68 0.80
C GLU A 144 7.80 -16.94 -0.67
N ALA A 145 6.50 -17.13 -0.94
CA ALA A 145 5.99 -17.36 -2.30
C ALA A 145 6.25 -16.15 -3.20
N ILE A 146 5.97 -14.94 -2.72
CA ILE A 146 6.26 -13.69 -3.45
C ILE A 146 7.75 -13.59 -3.78
N ALA A 147 8.62 -13.74 -2.78
CA ALA A 147 10.07 -13.65 -2.98
C ALA A 147 10.59 -14.71 -3.96
N SER A 148 10.03 -15.93 -3.91
CA SER A 148 10.36 -17.01 -4.84
C SER A 148 9.95 -16.70 -6.28
N VAL A 149 8.71 -16.26 -6.49
CA VAL A 149 8.16 -15.90 -7.81
C VAL A 149 8.92 -14.74 -8.44
N VAL A 150 9.26 -13.72 -7.65
CA VAL A 150 10.05 -12.57 -8.10
C VAL A 150 11.48 -13.00 -8.47
N ARG A 151 12.12 -13.83 -7.64
CA ARG A 151 13.48 -14.37 -7.92
C ARG A 151 13.51 -15.23 -9.17
N ALA A 152 12.44 -15.96 -9.45
CA ALA A 152 12.28 -16.77 -10.66
C ALA A 152 11.88 -15.95 -11.91
N GLU A 153 11.75 -14.63 -11.78
CA GLU A 153 11.34 -13.70 -12.85
C GLU A 153 10.05 -14.11 -13.58
N VAL A 154 9.07 -14.65 -12.85
CA VAL A 154 7.78 -15.06 -13.43
C VAL A 154 6.89 -13.84 -13.66
N LYS A 155 6.92 -13.32 -14.89
CA LYS A 155 6.17 -12.12 -15.30
C LYS A 155 4.75 -12.43 -15.78
N ASP A 156 4.61 -12.95 -17.01
CA ASP A 156 3.31 -13.06 -17.69
C ASP A 156 3.02 -14.42 -18.36
N ALA A 157 3.89 -15.41 -18.18
CA ALA A 157 3.59 -16.75 -18.71
C ALA A 157 2.45 -17.39 -17.89
N PRO A 158 1.51 -18.12 -18.52
CA PRO A 158 0.61 -19.02 -17.80
C PRO A 158 1.45 -20.09 -17.10
N ASN A 159 1.84 -19.78 -15.87
CA ASN A 159 2.53 -20.71 -15.00
C ASN A 159 1.47 -21.35 -14.11
N ASP A 160 1.00 -22.52 -14.55
CA ASP A 160 -0.06 -23.25 -13.86
C ASP A 160 0.32 -23.59 -12.41
N ILE A 161 1.61 -23.85 -12.15
CA ILE A 161 2.13 -24.08 -10.79
C ILE A 161 1.96 -22.82 -9.94
N ALA A 162 2.32 -21.66 -10.47
CA ALA A 162 2.24 -20.40 -9.75
C ALA A 162 0.78 -19.97 -9.48
N ARG A 163 -0.12 -20.23 -10.43
CA ARG A 163 -1.58 -20.02 -10.25
C ARG A 163 -2.17 -20.97 -9.22
N GLU A 164 -1.78 -22.24 -9.28
CA GLU A 164 -2.21 -23.23 -8.30
C GLU A 164 -1.72 -22.88 -6.89
N LEU A 165 -0.49 -22.36 -6.76
CA LEU A 165 0.03 -21.86 -5.48
C LEU A 165 -0.81 -20.71 -4.92
N VAL A 166 -1.17 -19.71 -5.74
CA VAL A 166 -2.09 -18.62 -5.34
C VAL A 166 -3.42 -19.19 -4.87
N ARG A 167 -3.99 -20.13 -5.63
CA ARG A 167 -5.26 -20.78 -5.29
C ARG A 167 -5.20 -21.52 -3.96
N GLN A 168 -4.15 -22.31 -3.73
CA GLN A 168 -3.97 -23.07 -2.50
C GLN A 168 -3.76 -22.17 -1.28
N LEU A 169 -2.99 -21.08 -1.42
CA LEU A 169 -2.87 -20.08 -0.36
C LEU A 169 -4.23 -19.46 -0.02
N GLY A 170 -5.05 -19.14 -1.03
CA GLY A 170 -6.40 -18.63 -0.81
C GLY A 170 -7.32 -19.61 -0.09
N VAL A 171 -7.28 -20.90 -0.47
CA VAL A 171 -8.05 -21.96 0.21
C VAL A 171 -7.62 -22.09 1.67
N LEU A 172 -6.31 -22.19 1.92
CA LEU A 172 -5.76 -22.31 3.27
C LEU A 172 -6.16 -21.13 4.15
N SER A 173 -6.04 -19.90 3.63
CA SER A 173 -6.49 -18.69 4.31
C SER A 173 -7.99 -18.72 4.64
N ALA A 174 -8.82 -19.15 3.69
CA ALA A 174 -10.27 -19.24 3.92
C ALA A 174 -10.61 -20.26 5.01
N GLU A 175 -9.98 -21.43 5.01
CA GLU A 175 -10.18 -22.47 6.03
C GLU A 175 -9.83 -21.97 7.43
N PHE A 176 -8.71 -21.26 7.59
CA PHE A 176 -8.32 -20.67 8.87
C PHE A 176 -9.33 -19.64 9.37
N ARG A 177 -9.82 -18.76 8.48
CA ARG A 177 -10.81 -17.75 8.87
C ARG A 177 -12.14 -18.37 9.27
N SER A 178 -12.62 -19.38 8.54
CA SER A 178 -13.84 -20.11 8.90
C SER A 178 -13.71 -20.80 10.26
N ARG A 179 -12.56 -21.42 10.54
CA ARG A 179 -12.30 -22.06 11.84
C ARG A 179 -12.31 -21.04 12.98
N ARG A 180 -11.61 -19.92 12.81
CA ARG A 180 -11.54 -18.86 13.82
C ARG A 180 -12.90 -18.20 14.08
N ALA A 181 -13.71 -18.01 13.03
CA ALA A 181 -15.07 -17.50 13.15
C ALA A 181 -15.97 -18.47 13.95
N ALA A 182 -15.85 -19.78 13.70
CA ALA A 182 -16.58 -20.79 14.46
C ALA A 182 -16.16 -20.83 15.93
N GLU A 183 -14.86 -20.75 16.23
CA GLU A 183 -14.34 -20.67 17.60
C GLU A 183 -14.85 -19.42 18.33
N LYS A 184 -14.83 -18.25 17.68
CA LYS A 184 -15.35 -17.00 18.24
C LYS A 184 -16.86 -17.08 18.51
N ALA A 185 -17.63 -17.70 17.61
CA ALA A 185 -19.07 -17.92 17.79
C ALA A 185 -19.36 -18.88 18.97
N GLN A 186 -18.57 -19.94 19.13
CA GLN A 186 -18.69 -20.87 20.26
C GLN A 186 -18.34 -20.18 21.59
N ALA A 187 -17.29 -19.36 21.63
CA ALA A 187 -16.93 -18.59 22.80
C ALA A 187 -18.04 -17.59 23.19
N ALA A 188 -18.60 -16.86 22.23
CA ALA A 188 -19.71 -15.94 22.48
C ALA A 188 -20.98 -16.66 22.99
N ALA A 189 -21.28 -17.86 22.47
CA ALA A 189 -22.39 -18.68 22.96
C ALA A 189 -22.15 -19.20 24.38
N ALA A 190 -20.92 -19.56 24.73
CA ALA A 190 -20.55 -19.98 26.09
C ALA A 190 -20.59 -18.83 27.11
N GLU A 191 -20.21 -17.61 26.70
CA GLU A 191 -20.33 -16.40 27.50
C GLU A 191 -21.81 -16.05 27.77
N ALA A 192 -22.65 -16.09 26.73
CA ALA A 192 -24.09 -15.85 26.83
C ALA A 192 -24.83 -16.88 27.71
N ALA A 193 -24.34 -18.13 27.74
CA ALA A 193 -24.88 -19.18 28.61
C ALA A 193 -24.48 -19.00 30.09
N LYS A 194 -23.41 -18.27 30.39
CA LYS A 194 -23.01 -17.90 31.76
C LYS A 194 -23.78 -16.68 32.30
N ASP A 195 -24.20 -15.77 31.43
CA ASP A 195 -24.88 -14.51 31.80
C ASP A 195 -26.40 -14.65 31.99
N ASN A 196 -26.96 -15.86 31.78
CA ASN A 196 -28.33 -16.19 32.14
C ASN A 196 -28.37 -17.28 33.22
N PRO A 197 -28.07 -16.97 34.50
CA PRO A 197 -28.35 -17.87 35.59
C PRO A 197 -29.87 -17.86 35.78
N GLY A 198 -30.54 -18.81 35.13
CA GLY A 198 -31.97 -19.03 35.32
C GLY A 198 -32.31 -19.04 36.81
N GLU A 199 -33.14 -18.08 37.19
CA GLU A 199 -34.26 -18.22 38.11
C GLU A 199 -34.57 -19.69 38.41
N THR A 200 -33.92 -20.24 39.44
CA THR A 200 -34.43 -21.41 40.14
C THR A 200 -35.29 -20.88 41.28
N GLU A 201 -36.59 -20.74 40.99
CA GLU A 201 -37.66 -20.78 42.00
C GLU A 201 -37.63 -22.09 42.80
#